data_AF-J9GRQ1-F1
#
_entry.id   AF-J9GRQ1-F1
#
_cell.length_a   1.000
_cell.length_b   1.000
_cell.length_c   1.000
_cell.angle_alpha   90.00
_cell.angle_beta   90.00
_cell.angle_gamma   90.00
#
_symmetry.space_group_name_H-M   'P 1'
#
loop_
_entity.id
_entity.type
_entity.pdbx_description
1 polymer ?
#
loop_
_entity_poly.entity_id
_entity_poly.type
_entity_poly.pdbx_seq_one_letter_code
_entity_poly.pdbx_strand_id
1 'polypeptide(L)' 'MIMNIVSKIQNLIRNMRLVSVRKRLKPNQQRTIFCNMCLGGILYHDYGLKFNSPFINLMIPAHEYVDLLSN' A
#
# COMPACT_ATOMS: atom_id res chain seq x y z
N MET A 1 19.78 18.61 10.91
CA MET A 1 18.87 18.70 12.07
C MET A 1 17.41 18.96 11.67
N ILE A 2 17.12 19.92 10.77
CA ILE A 2 15.74 20.22 10.30
C ILE A 2 15.07 19.04 9.58
N MET A 3 15.80 18.30 8.72
CA MET A 3 15.27 17.11 8.04
C MET A 3 14.74 16.05 9.01
N ASN A 4 15.42 15.81 10.14
CA ASN A 4 14.97 14.85 11.16
C ASN A 4 13.67 15.28 11.86
N ILE A 5 13.43 16.57 12.01
CA ILE A 5 12.18 17.09 12.59
C ILE A 5 11.04 16.90 11.60
N VAL A 6 11.26 17.26 10.32
CA VAL A 6 10.27 17.06 9.25
C VAL A 6 9.89 15.58 9.14
N SER A 7 10.87 14.67 9.09
CA SER A 7 10.62 13.23 9.02
C SER A 7 9.86 12.70 10.24
N LYS A 8 10.15 13.19 11.45
CA LYS A 8 9.38 12.84 12.66
C LYS A 8 7.92 13.28 12.56
N ILE A 9 7.67 14.51 12.12
CA ILE A 9 6.30 15.03 11.93
C ILE A 9 5.56 14.23 10.86
N GLN A 10 6.21 13.96 9.73
CA GLN A 10 5.63 13.14 8.65
C GLN A 10 5.26 11.74 9.15
N ASN A 11 6.12 11.11 9.95
CA ASN A 11 5.85 9.80 10.54
C ASN A 11 4.68 9.83 11.54
N LEU A 12 4.57 10.87 12.36
CA LEU A 12 3.41 11.05 13.25
C LEU A 12 2.11 11.18 12.46
N ILE A 13 2.08 12.03 11.44
CA ILE A 13 0.91 12.22 10.57
C ILE A 13 0.54 10.91 9.86
N ARG A 14 1.53 10.21 9.31
CA ARG A 14 1.35 8.90 8.67
C ARG A 14 0.74 7.90 9.65
N ASN A 15 1.28 7.76 10.85
CA ASN A 15 0.79 6.81 11.85
C ASN A 15 -0.66 7.11 12.25
N MET A 16 -1.02 8.39 12.45
CA MET A 16 -2.40 8.79 12.74
C MET A 16 -3.37 8.39 11.61
N ARG A 17 -2.96 8.58 10.35
CA ARG A 17 -3.75 8.15 9.18
C ARG A 17 -3.89 6.63 9.11
N LEU A 18 -2.80 5.88 9.32
CA LEU A 18 -2.83 4.42 9.27
C LEU A 18 -3.73 3.81 10.35
N VAL A 19 -3.70 4.35 11.58
CA VAL A 19 -4.62 3.92 12.65
C VAL A 19 -6.07 4.11 12.23
N SER A 20 -6.38 5.26 11.62
CA SER A 20 -7.74 5.59 11.18
C SER A 20 -8.21 4.68 10.04
N VAL A 21 -7.34 4.39 9.07
CA VAL A 21 -7.63 3.49 7.95
C VAL A 21 -7.81 2.04 8.44
N ARG A 22 -6.90 1.54 9.27
CA ARG A 22 -6.97 0.18 9.84
C ARG A 22 -8.26 -0.04 10.64
N LYS A 23 -8.74 0.96 11.36
CA LYS A 23 -10.04 0.90 12.07
C LYS A 23 -11.24 0.78 11.12
N ARG A 24 -11.15 1.36 9.92
CA ARG A 24 -12.22 1.31 8.90
C ARG A 24 -12.19 0.00 8.11
N LEU A 25 -11.01 -0.60 7.94
CA LEU A 25 -10.84 -1.85 7.21
C LEU A 25 -11.18 -3.03 8.11
N LYS A 26 -12.20 -3.80 7.74
CA LYS A 26 -12.50 -5.06 8.43
C LYS A 26 -11.38 -6.08 8.17
N PRO A 27 -10.74 -6.65 9.22
CA PRO A 27 -9.59 -7.56 9.06
C PRO A 27 -9.93 -8.89 8.37
N ASN A 28 -11.19 -9.32 8.43
CA ASN A 28 -11.65 -10.59 7.85
C ASN A 28 -12.15 -10.48 6.41
N GLN A 29 -12.19 -9.27 5.85
CA GLN A 29 -12.60 -9.07 4.46
C GLN A 29 -11.37 -9.20 3.56
N GLN A 30 -11.35 -10.23 2.72
CA GLN A 30 -10.31 -10.44 1.72
C GLN A 30 -10.30 -9.24 0.76
N ARG A 31 -9.12 -8.64 0.57
CA ARG A 31 -8.90 -7.51 -0.32
C ARG A 31 -7.70 -7.79 -1.19
N THR A 32 -7.89 -7.66 -2.49
CA THR A 32 -6.84 -7.81 -3.49
C THR A 32 -6.45 -6.44 -4.02
N ILE A 33 -5.19 -6.05 -3.83
CA ILE A 33 -4.64 -4.81 -4.39
C ILE A 33 -3.98 -5.17 -5.72
N PHE A 34 -4.45 -4.54 -6.79
CA PHE A 34 -3.85 -4.58 -8.11
C PHE A 34 -2.92 -3.37 -8.21
N CYS A 35 -1.62 -3.60 -8.37
CA CYS A 35 -0.61 -2.57 -8.51
C CYS A 35 0.49 -3.09 -9.41
N ASN A 36 0.97 -2.27 -10.33
CA ASN A 36 2.03 -2.65 -11.26
C ASN A 36 3.44 -2.59 -10.64
N MET A 37 3.56 -2.24 -9.36
CA MET A 37 4.84 -2.09 -8.66
C MET A 37 4.76 -2.66 -7.24
N CYS A 38 5.93 -2.75 -6.60
CA CYS A 38 6.09 -3.18 -5.21
C CYS A 38 5.34 -2.32 -4.17
N LEU A 39 4.84 -1.13 -4.56
CA LEU A 39 3.98 -0.29 -3.73
C LEU A 39 2.76 -1.04 -3.20
N GLY A 40 2.21 -2.00 -3.96
CA GLY A 40 1.09 -2.84 -3.50
C GLY A 40 1.41 -3.56 -2.19
N GLY A 41 2.61 -4.14 -2.06
CA GLY A 41 3.08 -4.80 -0.84
C GLY A 41 3.23 -3.85 0.34
N ILE A 42 3.73 -2.64 0.09
CA ILE A 42 3.83 -1.58 1.11
C ILE A 42 2.44 -1.21 1.62
N LEU A 43 1.45 -1.04 0.72
CA LEU A 43 0.07 -0.72 1.10
C LEU A 43 -0.59 -1.83 1.92
N TYR A 44 -0.37 -3.10 1.56
CA TYR A 44 -0.82 -4.23 2.38
C TYR A 44 -0.30 -4.14 3.82
N HIS A 45 1.00 -3.92 3.99
CA HIS A 45 1.63 -3.78 5.31
C HIS A 45 1.10 -2.57 6.07
N ASP A 46 1.02 -1.41 5.41
CA ASP A 46 0.49 -0.17 5.98
C ASP A 46 -0.94 -0.32 6.46
N TYR A 47 -1.78 -1.05 5.74
CA TYR A 47 -3.17 -1.28 6.08
C TYR A 47 -3.41 -2.51 6.97
N GLY A 48 -2.35 -3.21 7.38
CA GLY A 48 -2.46 -4.40 8.23
C GLY A 48 -3.24 -5.54 7.56
N LEU A 49 -3.19 -5.60 6.23
CA LEU A 49 -3.86 -6.61 5.41
C LEU A 49 -2.87 -7.74 5.09
N LYS A 50 -3.35 -8.99 5.04
CA LYS A 50 -2.57 -10.11 4.51
C LYS A 50 -2.39 -9.95 3.01
N PHE A 51 -1.21 -10.32 2.49
CA PHE A 51 -0.97 -10.37 1.05
C PHE A 51 -1.99 -11.31 0.38
N ASN A 52 -2.76 -10.77 -0.55
CA ASN A 52 -3.81 -11.49 -1.28
C ASN A 52 -3.85 -11.06 -2.74
N SER A 53 -2.68 -10.92 -3.35
CA SER A 53 -2.48 -10.42 -4.71
C SER A 53 -1.30 -11.15 -5.35
N PRO A 54 -1.37 -11.49 -6.65
CA PRO A 54 -0.23 -12.04 -7.38
C PRO A 54 0.82 -10.95 -7.72
N PHE A 55 0.51 -9.67 -7.49
CA PHE A 55 1.37 -8.53 -7.83
C PHE A 55 2.35 -8.13 -6.70
N ILE A 56 2.58 -9.00 -5.72
CA ILE A 56 3.51 -8.73 -4.62
C ILE A 56 4.95 -8.91 -5.10
N ASN A 57 5.80 -7.93 -4.81
CA ASN A 57 7.21 -7.88 -5.24
C ASN A 57 7.40 -7.97 -6.77
N LEU A 58 6.36 -7.64 -7.53
CA LEU A 58 6.39 -7.63 -9.00
C LEU A 58 6.43 -6.19 -9.51
N MET A 59 7.17 -5.97 -10.60
CA MET A 59 7.13 -4.73 -11.37
C MET A 59 6.72 -5.05 -12.79
N ILE A 60 5.66 -4.40 -13.25
CA ILE A 60 5.13 -4.47 -14.61
C ILE A 60 5.20 -3.05 -15.19
N PRO A 61 5.81 -2.86 -16.37
CA PRO A 61 5.78 -1.58 -17.07
C PRO A 61 4.35 -1.06 -17.25
N ALA A 62 4.17 0.27 -17.20
CA ALA A 62 2.83 0.86 -17.15
C ALA A 62 1.96 0.49 -18.36
N HIS A 63 2.53 0.43 -19.57
CA HIS A 63 1.80 0.05 -20.77
C HIS A 63 1.33 -1.42 -20.73
N GLU A 64 2.24 -2.35 -20.43
CA GLU A 64 1.91 -3.79 -20.27
C GLU A 64 0.89 -4.02 -19.15
N TYR A 65 0.95 -3.24 -18.07
CA TYR A 65 -0.03 -3.34 -16.98
C TYR A 65 -1.42 -2.88 -17.41
N VAL A 66 -1.52 -1.83 -18.23
CA VAL A 66 -2.81 -1.40 -18.81
C VAL A 66 -3.34 -2.47 -19.76
N ASP A 67 -2.49 -3.05 -20.60
CA ASP A 67 -2.86 -4.15 -21.49
C ASP A 67 -3.35 -5.37 -20.69
N LEU A 68 -2.65 -5.73 -19.60
CA LEU A 68 -3.04 -6.81 -18.69
C LEU A 68 -4.42 -6.59 -18.06
N LEU A 69 -4.76 -5.34 -17.71
CA LEU A 69 -6.06 -4.98 -17.12
C LEU A 69 -7.19 -4.85 -18.14
N SER A 70 -6.86 -4.75 -19.43
CA SER A 70 -7.84 -4.50 -20.51
C SER A 70 -8.28 -5.77 -21.25
N ASN A 71 -7.75 -6.93 -20.86
CA ASN A 71 -8.19 -8.27 -21.31
C ASN A 71 -9.12 -8.93 -20.30
#